data_AF-A0A968M8C8-F1
#
_entry.id   AF-A0A968M8C8-F1
#
_cell.length_a   1.000
_cell.length_b   1.000
_cell.length_c   1.000
_cell.angle_alpha   90.00
_cell.angle_beta   90.00
_cell.angle_gamma   90.00
#
_symmetry.space_group_name_H-M   'P 1'
#
loop_
_entity.id
_entity.type
_entity.pdbx_description
1 polymer ?
#
loop_
_entity_poly.entity_id
_entity_poly.type
_entity_poly.pdbx_seq_one_letter_code
_entity_poly.pdbx_strand_id
1 'polypeptide(L)'
;LLNRAPTLHRLSFLAFKPILIEGKAIQIHPLVCRAFNADFDGDQMAVHLPITLKGQEEAKSLMVASKNLLKPASGEVIMGAHQDMILGGFYLTVVSKTPDKKSIRSYASSNLALLALDKKRLR
;
A
#
# COMPACT_ATOMS: atom_id res chain seq x y z
N LEU A 1 -3.55 -17.64 4.10
CA LEU A 1 -2.17 -17.32 3.66
C LEU A 1 -2.21 -17.17 2.16
N LEU A 2 -1.49 -16.20 1.61
CA LEU A 2 -1.47 -15.89 0.19
C LEU A 2 -0.04 -16.05 -0.33
N ASN A 3 0.10 -16.66 -1.51
CA ASN A 3 1.37 -16.99 -2.13
C ASN A 3 1.33 -16.69 -3.63
N ARG A 4 2.43 -16.16 -4.19
CA ARG A 4 2.64 -16.06 -5.64
C ARG A 4 3.86 -16.87 -6.04
N ALA A 5 3.71 -17.74 -7.04
CA ALA A 5 4.83 -18.48 -7.62
C ALA A 5 5.52 -17.65 -8.72
N PRO A 6 6.85 -17.73 -8.89
CA PRO A 6 7.81 -18.46 -8.04
C PRO A 6 8.10 -17.74 -6.71
N THR A 7 8.27 -18.49 -5.63
CA THR A 7 8.62 -17.95 -4.31
C THR A 7 10.11 -17.66 -4.20
N LEU A 8 10.50 -16.40 -4.39
CA LEU A 8 11.91 -15.98 -4.34
C LEU A 8 12.39 -15.69 -2.91
N HIS A 9 11.49 -15.28 -2.02
CA HIS A 9 11.84 -14.93 -0.66
C HIS A 9 10.64 -15.06 0.28
N ARG A 10 10.90 -15.06 1.59
CA ARG A 10 9.89 -15.20 2.65
C ARG A 10 8.68 -14.28 2.48
N LEU A 11 8.87 -13.05 2.00
CA LEU A 11 7.79 -12.07 1.84
C LEU A 11 6.84 -12.37 0.66
N SER A 12 7.15 -13.35 -0.18
CA SER A 12 6.24 -13.84 -1.23
C SER A 12 5.16 -14.76 -0.65
N PHE A 13 5.13 -14.95 0.68
CA PHE A 13 4.16 -15.77 1.39
C PHE A 13 3.73 -15.06 2.68
N LEU A 14 2.49 -14.56 2.72
CA LEU A 14 2.02 -13.72 3.84
C LEU A 14 0.61 -14.10 4.31
N ALA A 15 0.30 -13.74 5.54
CA ALA A 15 -1.02 -13.89 6.12
C ALA A 15 -1.84 -12.60 5.98
N PHE A 16 -3.11 -12.78 5.63
CA PHE A 16 -4.12 -11.74 5.55
C PHE A 16 -5.38 -12.21 6.27
N LYS A 17 -6.16 -11.25 6.79
CA LYS A 17 -7.52 -11.52 7.23
C LYS A 17 -8.44 -11.40 6.02
N PRO A 18 -9.08 -12.48 5.56
CA PRO A 18 -9.95 -12.41 4.40
C PRO A 18 -11.21 -11.59 4.70
N ILE A 19 -11.66 -10.85 3.70
CA ILE A 19 -12.97 -10.19 3.66
C ILE A 19 -13.74 -10.86 2.54
N LEU A 20 -14.97 -11.30 2.82
CA LEU A 20 -15.82 -11.91 1.80
C LEU A 20 -16.26 -10.85 0.80
N ILE A 21 -16.12 -11.18 -0.48
CA ILE A 21 -16.48 -10.34 -1.61
C ILE A 21 -17.24 -11.19 -2.63
N GLU A 22 -18.02 -10.52 -3.47
CA GLU A 22 -18.58 -11.13 -4.68
C GLU A 22 -17.52 -11.17 -5.79
N GLY A 23 -17.64 -12.15 -6.69
CA GLY A 23 -16.72 -12.34 -7.82
C GLY A 23 -15.76 -13.53 -7.66
N LYS A 24 -14.86 -13.68 -8.64
CA LYS A 24 -13.91 -14.82 -8.72
C LYS A 24 -12.44 -14.41 -8.57
N ALA A 25 -12.15 -13.12 -8.41
CA ALA A 25 -10.79 -12.58 -8.33
C ALA A 25 -10.42 -12.27 -6.89
N ILE A 26 -9.16 -12.52 -6.52
CA ILE A 26 -8.63 -12.17 -5.20
C ILE A 26 -8.28 -10.69 -5.20
N GLN A 27 -8.79 -9.95 -4.22
CA GLN A 27 -8.37 -8.57 -3.97
C GLN A 27 -7.17 -8.55 -3.02
N ILE A 28 -6.10 -7.87 -3.41
CA ILE A 28 -4.88 -7.71 -2.61
C ILE A 28 -4.57 -6.23 -2.41
N HIS A 29 -3.97 -5.91 -1.26
CA HIS A 29 -3.59 -4.54 -0.95
C HIS A 29 -2.44 -4.05 -1.87
N PRO A 30 -2.52 -2.88 -2.52
CA PRO A 30 -1.49 -2.41 -3.46
C PRO A 30 -0.08 -2.33 -2.86
N LEU A 31 0.06 -1.91 -1.60
CA LEU A 31 1.36 -1.82 -0.91
C LEU A 31 2.12 -3.15 -0.78
N VAL A 32 1.43 -4.30 -0.85
CA VAL A 32 2.10 -5.61 -0.74
C VAL A 32 2.51 -6.20 -2.09
N CYS A 33 2.07 -5.60 -3.22
CA CYS A 33 2.29 -6.18 -4.56
C CYS A 33 3.78 -6.34 -4.88
N ARG A 34 4.62 -5.37 -4.47
CA ARG A 34 6.07 -5.46 -4.62
C ARG A 34 6.69 -6.64 -3.87
N ALA A 35 6.14 -7.02 -2.71
CA ALA A 35 6.61 -8.17 -1.95
C ALA A 35 6.25 -9.51 -2.64
N PHE A 36 5.17 -9.55 -3.41
CA PHE A 36 4.85 -10.72 -4.24
C PHE A 36 5.49 -10.66 -5.63
N ASN A 37 6.14 -9.55 -5.97
CA ASN A 37 6.54 -9.20 -7.33
C ASN A 37 5.36 -9.29 -8.32
N ALA A 38 4.14 -9.00 -7.85
CA ALA A 38 2.90 -9.20 -8.57
C ALA A 38 2.45 -7.95 -9.33
N ASP A 39 1.86 -8.16 -10.49
CA ASP A 39 1.09 -7.18 -11.26
C ASP A 39 -0.35 -7.67 -11.45
N PHE A 40 -1.15 -6.93 -12.21
CA PHE A 40 -2.60 -7.15 -12.36
C PHE A 40 -2.99 -7.46 -13.81
N ASP A 41 -2.09 -8.07 -14.58
CA ASP A 41 -2.31 -8.40 -16.00
C ASP A 41 -2.79 -9.85 -16.24
N GLY A 42 -2.91 -10.65 -15.17
CA GLY A 42 -3.28 -12.07 -15.26
C GLY A 42 -2.65 -12.96 -14.18
N ASP A 43 -1.80 -12.39 -13.33
CA ASP A 43 -1.18 -13.05 -12.20
C ASP A 43 -2.16 -13.87 -11.34
N GLN A 44 -1.73 -15.07 -10.98
CA GLN A 44 -2.48 -15.98 -10.12
C GLN A 44 -1.78 -16.15 -8.77
N MET A 45 -2.57 -16.27 -7.71
CA MET A 45 -2.08 -16.48 -6.36
C MET A 45 -2.77 -17.67 -5.71
N ALA A 46 -1.99 -18.47 -5.00
CA ALA A 46 -2.50 -19.59 -4.22
C ALA A 46 -2.93 -19.11 -2.82
N VAL A 47 -4.07 -19.63 -2.37
CA VAL A 47 -4.58 -19.39 -1.02
C VAL A 47 -4.45 -20.66 -0.21
N HIS A 48 -3.79 -20.57 0.94
CA HIS A 48 -3.62 -21.68 1.88
C HIS A 48 -4.33 -21.38 3.20
N LEU A 49 -5.07 -22.36 3.73
CA LEU A 49 -5.81 -22.26 4.99
C LEU A 49 -5.04 -22.98 6.11
N PRO A 50 -4.53 -22.27 7.13
CA PRO A 50 -3.96 -22.91 8.31
C PRO A 50 -5.07 -23.57 9.16
N ILE A 51 -4.97 -24.89 9.36
CA ILE A 51 -6.01 -25.69 10.03
C ILE A 51 -5.77 -25.77 11.55
N THR A 52 -4.52 -25.92 11.99
CA THR A 52 -4.19 -26.10 13.41
C THR A 52 -4.24 -24.77 14.16
N LEU A 53 -4.62 -24.80 15.45
CA LEU A 53 -4.61 -23.61 16.30
C LEU A 53 -3.24 -22.93 16.33
N LYS A 54 -2.17 -23.72 16.49
CA LYS A 54 -0.78 -23.22 16.45
C LYS A 54 -0.46 -22.53 15.11
N GLY A 55 -0.87 -23.11 13.99
CA GLY A 55 -0.63 -22.52 12.67
C GLY A 55 -1.43 -21.24 12.44
N GLN A 56 -2.64 -21.14 12.98
CA GLN A 56 -3.45 -19.91 12.93
C GLN A 56 -2.84 -18.80 13.78
N GLU A 57 -2.36 -19.14 14.98
CA GLU A 57 -1.66 -18.20 15.87
C GLU A 57 -0.36 -17.68 15.24
N GLU A 58 0.43 -18.57 14.63
CA GLU A 58 1.66 -18.20 13.93
C GLU A 58 1.36 -17.30 12.71
N ALA A 59 0.36 -17.66 11.91
CA ALA A 59 -0.07 -16.86 10.77
C ALA A 59 -0.46 -15.43 11.20
N LYS A 60 -1.24 -15.31 12.29
CA LYS A 60 -1.72 -14.03 12.81
C LYS A 60 -0.61 -13.21 13.49
N SER A 61 0.32 -13.87 14.17
CA SER A 61 1.34 -13.21 14.99
C SER A 61 2.64 -12.94 14.25
N LEU A 62 3.07 -13.79 13.32
CA LEU A 62 4.37 -13.70 12.65
C LEU A 62 4.24 -13.43 11.15
N MET A 63 3.28 -14.06 10.47
CA MET A 63 3.19 -14.02 9.01
C MET A 63 2.33 -12.86 8.48
N VAL A 64 1.64 -12.13 9.35
CA VAL A 64 0.75 -11.04 8.95
C VAL A 64 1.51 -9.95 8.18
N ALA A 65 0.93 -9.47 7.08
CA ALA A 65 1.59 -8.49 6.21
C ALA A 65 2.01 -7.21 6.97
N SER A 66 1.20 -6.74 7.92
CA SER A 66 1.48 -5.53 8.71
C SER A 66 2.74 -5.62 9.59
N LYS A 67 3.25 -6.83 9.88
CA LYS A 67 4.50 -7.03 10.64
C LYS A 67 5.72 -7.24 9.75
N ASN A 68 5.52 -7.48 8.45
CA ASN A 68 6.56 -7.84 7.51
C ASN A 68 6.84 -6.70 6.51
N LEU A 69 7.04 -5.48 7.04
CA LEU A 69 7.20 -4.26 6.25
C LEU A 69 8.60 -4.08 5.65
N LEU A 70 9.60 -4.69 6.27
CA LEU A 70 11.01 -4.55 5.92
C LEU A 70 11.53 -5.81 5.23
N LYS A 71 12.44 -5.63 4.27
CA LYS A 71 13.15 -6.74 3.65
C LYS A 71 14.14 -7.34 4.66
N PRO A 72 14.11 -8.66 4.95
CA PRO A 72 15.01 -9.27 5.92
C PRO A 72 16.50 -9.12 5.59
N ALA A 73 16.84 -9.01 4.30
CA ALA A 73 18.23 -8.94 3.83
C ALA A 73 18.86 -7.55 3.95
N SER A 74 18.10 -6.47 3.68
CA SER A 74 18.63 -5.10 3.62
C SER A 74 18.05 -4.16 4.67
N GLY A 75 16.97 -4.54 5.37
CA GLY A 75 16.25 -3.65 6.28
C GLY A 75 15.44 -2.55 5.58
N GLU A 76 15.49 -2.48 4.25
CA GLU A 76 14.74 -1.50 3.48
C GLU A 76 13.23 -1.78 3.52
N VAL A 77 12.43 -0.73 3.43
CA VAL A 77 10.96 -0.84 3.35
C VAL A 77 10.57 -1.42 1.99
N ILE A 78 9.95 -2.60 2.00
CA ILE A 78 9.43 -3.26 0.79
C ILE A 78 7.93 -3.04 0.61
N MET A 79 7.20 -2.90 1.71
CA MET A 79 5.77 -2.58 1.71
C MET A 79 5.58 -1.07 1.74
N GLY A 80 5.81 -0.43 0.61
CA GLY A 80 5.78 1.02 0.46
C GLY A 80 4.84 1.49 -0.64
N ALA A 81 4.57 2.80 -0.64
CA ALA A 81 3.88 3.46 -1.74
C ALA A 81 4.73 3.32 -3.01
N HIS A 82 4.09 3.02 -4.14
CA HIS A 82 4.75 2.89 -5.44
C HIS A 82 3.90 3.53 -6.53
N GLN A 83 4.56 3.87 -7.65
CA GLN A 83 3.96 4.40 -8.87
C GLN A 83 2.95 5.53 -8.59
N ASP A 84 1.66 5.27 -8.75
CA ASP A 84 0.58 6.25 -8.65
C ASP A 84 0.51 6.95 -7.30
N MET A 85 0.76 6.24 -6.20
CA MET A 85 0.76 6.85 -4.86
C MET A 85 1.89 7.87 -4.72
N ILE A 86 3.07 7.55 -5.27
CA ILE A 86 4.22 8.47 -5.28
C ILE A 86 3.92 9.64 -6.22
N LEU A 87 3.35 9.38 -7.40
CA LEU A 87 3.00 10.41 -8.37
C LEU A 87 2.00 11.42 -7.80
N GLY A 88 0.97 10.94 -7.11
CA GLY A 88 -0.02 11.80 -6.44
C GLY A 88 0.61 12.65 -5.34
N GLY A 89 1.44 12.03 -4.48
CA GLY A 89 2.18 12.75 -3.45
C GLY A 89 3.13 13.80 -4.03
N PHE A 90 3.87 13.45 -5.08
CA PHE A 90 4.78 14.35 -5.78
C PHE A 90 4.04 15.52 -6.42
N TYR A 91 2.94 15.25 -7.14
CA TYR A 91 2.14 16.29 -7.78
C TYR A 91 1.57 17.30 -6.78
N LEU A 92 1.15 16.84 -5.59
CA LEU A 92 0.63 17.71 -4.54
C LEU A 92 1.71 18.53 -3.83
N THR A 93 2.97 18.09 -3.87
CA THR A 93 4.07 18.70 -3.09
C THR A 93 5.09 19.45 -3.95
N VAL A 94 5.03 19.32 -5.28
CA VAL A 94 5.94 20.01 -6.18
C VAL A 94 5.73 21.52 -6.11
N VAL A 95 6.82 22.26 -5.88
CA VAL A 95 6.82 23.72 -5.87
C VAL A 95 7.07 24.21 -7.30
N SER A 96 6.13 25.00 -7.86
CA SER A 96 6.32 25.63 -9.16
C SER A 96 7.52 26.59 -9.11
N LYS A 97 8.46 26.46 -10.06
CA LYS A 97 9.64 27.34 -10.17
C LYS A 97 9.26 28.78 -10.57
N THR A 98 8.13 28.95 -11.24
CA THR A 98 7.54 30.25 -11.49
C THR A 98 6.57 30.55 -10.36
N PRO A 99 6.85 31.54 -9.49
CA PRO A 99 5.89 31.96 -8.49
C PRO A 99 4.69 32.55 -9.23
N ASP A 100 3.52 31.93 -9.06
CA ASP A 100 2.27 32.57 -9.45
C ASP A 100 2.17 33.88 -8.66
N LYS A 101 2.14 35.02 -9.37
CA LYS A 101 2.00 36.37 -8.78
C LYS A 101 0.67 36.59 -8.04
N LYS A 102 -0.16 35.56 -7.87
CA LYS A 102 -1.40 35.61 -7.08
C LYS A 102 -1.03 35.58 -5.60
N SER A 103 -1.68 36.43 -4.80
CA SER A 103 -1.46 36.55 -3.36
C SER A 103 -1.46 35.19 -2.69
N ILE A 104 -0.32 34.77 -2.15
CA ILE A 104 -0.24 33.56 -1.32
C ILE A 104 -1.09 33.82 -0.08
N ARG A 105 -2.20 33.08 0.06
CA ARG A 105 -3.08 33.18 1.23
C ARG A 105 -2.49 32.37 2.38
N SER A 106 -2.38 32.99 3.56
CA SER A 106 -2.05 32.27 4.79
C SER A 106 -3.30 31.67 5.40
N TYR A 107 -3.19 30.42 5.88
CA TYR A 107 -4.26 29.72 6.58
C TYR A 107 -3.76 29.35 7.98
N ALA A 108 -4.63 29.46 8.98
CA ALA A 108 -4.28 29.15 10.37
C ALA A 108 -4.15 27.64 10.64
N SER A 109 -4.73 26.78 9.78
CA SER A 109 -4.66 25.32 9.93
C SER A 109 -4.76 24.59 8.59
N SER A 110 -4.29 23.35 8.55
CA SER A 110 -4.40 22.47 7.39
C SER A 110 -5.86 22.24 6.97
N ASN A 111 -6.77 22.11 7.92
CA ASN A 111 -8.21 21.92 7.65
C ASN A 111 -8.82 23.12 6.91
N LEU A 112 -8.43 24.34 7.28
CA LEU A 112 -8.89 25.55 6.58
C LEU A 112 -8.31 25.63 5.16
N ALA A 113 -7.06 25.20 4.98
CA ALA A 113 -6.45 25.12 3.66
C ALA A 113 -7.16 24.08 2.76
N LEU A 114 -7.55 22.93 3.32
CA LEU A 114 -8.34 21.91 2.61
C LEU A 114 -9.75 22.42 2.26
N LEU A 115 -10.43 23.12 3.17
CA LEU A 115 -11.73 23.72 2.89
C LEU A 115 -11.64 24.80 1.79
N ALA A 116 -10.54 25.56 1.76
CA ALA A 116 -10.29 26.53 0.70
C ALA A 116 -9.99 25.86 -0.65
N LEU A 117 -9.28 24.72 -0.66
CA LEU A 117 -9.08 23.89 -1.85
C LEU A 117 -10.42 23.41 -2.43
N ASP A 118 -11.26 22.85 -1.57
CA ASP A 118 -12.56 22.31 -1.96
C ASP A 118 -13.48 23.41 -2.56
N LYS A 119 -13.47 24.59 -1.95
CA LYS A 119 -14.17 25.78 -2.48
C LYS A 119 -13.49 26.42 -3.69
N LYS A 120 -12.37 25.87 -4.19
CA LYS A 120 -11.55 26.43 -5.28
C LYS A 120 -11.07 27.88 -5.02
N ARG A 121 -10.84 28.21 -3.75
CA ARG A 121 -10.41 29.55 -3.24
C ARG A 121 -8.97 29.57 -2.71
N LEU A 122 -8.19 28.53 -3.04
CA LEU A 122 -6.80 28.37 -2.60
C LEU A 122 -5.87 29.47 -3.13
N ARG A 123 -6.20 30.04 -4.29
CA ARG A 123 -5.55 31.20 -4.91
C ARG A 123 -6.43 32.44 -4.77
#